data_AF-A0A959QRA2-F1
#
_entry.id   AF-A0A959QRA2-F1
#
_cell.length_a   1.000
_cell.length_b   1.000
_cell.length_c   1.000
_cell.angle_alpha   90.00
_cell.angle_beta   90.00
_cell.angle_gamma   90.00
#
_symmetry.space_group_name_H-M   'P 1'
#
loop_
_entity.id
_entity.type
_entity.pdbx_description
1 polymer ?
#
loop_
_entity_poly.entity_id
_entity_poly.type
_entity_poly.pdbx_seq_one_letter_code
_entity_poly.pdbx_strand_id
1 'polypeptide(L)'
;MRTDNSYTSPLVYIIAIFLAYHMLTMPFLTSYELADSGPSWLGLDISWQLTLNYANLHNWTWGKDIAYTYGPLGFLSTRIGWGVSRWIFLSFDLLLAVNFFYVFKDFLKASASKLTGTLILIVAVLLMNTSHGTDLSWLLLFFIYFWLYKAYNEPSNASFIMLILLTSIAFYIKVNTGLISILFFVAHLVLLYFADKLSVLKALIILLSLASTIFLSAWLLNVYLPGYIMSAYELIKGYGSVMYLDNGEISVERNIGTLYHAMKYLLIIYFIYIVLKGKFVQLFFVAICGAYILMLKQQSYLRGDIQHLSEFFCYGPLVLLTGNLLHYKNNTQKLFSAAILFILTLSLFFKTEYNKKIGQLYEERFCNTKEYFKQFSENKIDSHHFAPDKRYIPASILNKIGDKSIDIFPWDSEYIIENQLNYTPRPVFQSFTAYTPYLQKINYDFYNSNAPEYIIYDFDAIDNRCAFNDESMLNMFIIKNYELADTFTSNERIRALLKKKNIIKPLIFNKIGEKKIQLTDEIPTVAGSNYIRIDVKLNSKGKSVAFRLRPPGINISFTAPNEHNRIYRTSPELLKAG
;
A
#
# COMPACT_ATOMS: atom_id res chain seq x y z
N MET A 1 -42.03 -17.69 12.36
CA MET A 1 -41.00 -17.68 13.44
C MET A 1 -41.07 -16.33 14.13
N ARG A 2 -41.49 -16.30 15.39
CA ARG A 2 -41.60 -15.08 16.21
C ARG A 2 -40.24 -14.36 16.22
N THR A 3 -40.27 -13.08 15.90
CA THR A 3 -39.21 -12.11 16.11
C THR A 3 -38.91 -12.04 17.60
N ASP A 4 -37.87 -12.76 18.02
CA ASP A 4 -37.26 -12.58 19.32
C ASP A 4 -36.55 -11.21 19.28
N ASN A 5 -37.33 -10.15 19.48
CA ASN A 5 -36.81 -8.83 19.85
C ASN A 5 -36.25 -8.94 21.27
N SER A 6 -35.19 -9.73 21.44
CA SER A 6 -34.42 -9.78 22.66
C SER A 6 -33.89 -8.37 22.87
N TYR A 7 -34.33 -7.69 23.94
CA TYR A 7 -33.78 -6.43 24.40
C TYR A 7 -32.25 -6.52 24.32
N THR A 8 -31.67 -5.82 23.35
CA THR A 8 -30.21 -5.74 23.25
C THR A 8 -29.79 -4.83 24.39
N SER A 9 -29.17 -5.41 25.42
CA SER A 9 -28.74 -4.69 26.61
C SER A 9 -28.02 -3.39 26.20
N PRO A 10 -28.39 -2.23 26.78
CA PRO A 10 -27.69 -0.96 26.54
C PRO A 10 -26.17 -1.08 26.69
N LEU A 11 -25.72 -2.03 27.53
CA LEU A 11 -24.31 -2.36 27.73
C LEU A 11 -23.57 -2.73 26.44
N VAL A 12 -24.22 -3.40 25.47
CA VAL A 12 -23.59 -3.74 24.17
C VAL A 12 -23.20 -2.49 23.40
N TYR A 13 -24.07 -1.47 23.41
CA TYR A 13 -23.81 -0.22 22.72
C TYR A 13 -22.73 0.59 23.44
N ILE A 14 -22.77 0.64 24.77
CA ILE A 14 -21.76 1.32 25.59
C ILE A 14 -20.37 0.71 25.34
N ILE A 15 -20.25 -0.62 25.38
CA ILE A 15 -18.97 -1.31 25.11
C ILE A 15 -18.50 -1.04 23.68
N ALA A 16 -19.39 -1.16 22.69
CA ALA A 16 -19.02 -0.91 21.29
C ALA A 16 -18.56 0.54 21.05
N ILE A 17 -19.23 1.53 21.64
CA ILE A 17 -18.83 2.94 21.57
C ILE A 17 -17.48 3.14 22.24
N PHE A 18 -17.30 2.61 23.46
CA PHE A 18 -16.06 2.73 24.20
C PHE A 18 -14.87 2.14 23.43
N LEU A 19 -15.00 0.95 22.86
CA LEU A 19 -13.94 0.31 22.09
C LEU A 19 -13.69 1.03 20.75
N ALA A 20 -14.75 1.49 20.06
CA ALA A 20 -14.61 2.23 18.81
C ALA A 20 -13.93 3.59 19.02
N TYR A 21 -14.24 4.28 20.13
CA TYR A 21 -13.54 5.50 20.53
C TYR A 21 -12.04 5.26 20.73
N HIS A 22 -11.65 4.15 21.36
CA HIS A 22 -10.24 3.80 21.52
C HIS A 22 -9.56 3.33 20.24
N MET A 23 -10.28 3.12 19.14
CA MET A 23 -9.64 2.97 17.83
C MET A 23 -9.16 4.31 17.23
N LEU A 24 -9.62 5.44 17.77
CA LEU A 24 -9.20 6.79 17.36
C LEU A 24 -7.89 7.25 17.98
N THR A 25 -7.31 6.52 18.93
CA THR A 25 -6.10 6.91 19.69
C THR A 25 -4.79 6.71 18.92
N MET A 26 -4.84 6.89 17.61
CA MET A 26 -3.66 6.99 16.76
C MET A 26 -3.10 8.42 16.87
N PRO A 27 -1.86 8.71 16.46
CA PRO A 27 -1.45 10.07 16.17
C PRO A 27 -2.45 10.69 15.18
N PHE A 28 -2.93 11.89 15.50
CA PHE A 28 -3.81 12.62 14.60
C PHE A 28 -3.08 12.90 13.28
N LEU A 29 -1.79 13.25 13.36
CA LEU A 29 -0.88 13.38 12.23
C LEU A 29 0.43 12.65 12.49
N THR A 30 1.12 12.27 11.42
CA THR A 30 2.47 11.72 11.49
C THR A 30 3.47 12.88 11.41
N SER A 31 4.25 13.06 12.47
CA SER A 31 5.52 13.79 12.39
C SER A 31 6.58 12.85 11.82
N TYR A 32 7.25 13.25 10.75
CA TYR A 32 8.37 12.51 10.20
C TYR A 32 9.68 13.21 10.55
N GLU A 33 10.72 12.41 10.77
CA GLU A 33 12.07 12.91 11.02
C GLU A 33 12.79 13.04 9.69
N LEU A 34 13.09 14.27 9.28
CA LEU A 34 13.89 14.55 8.08
C LEU A 34 15.28 13.92 8.22
N ALA A 35 15.75 13.30 7.14
CA ALA A 35 17.05 12.64 7.12
C ALA A 35 18.18 13.67 6.97
N ASP A 36 18.79 14.10 8.07
CA ASP A 36 19.87 15.09 8.07
C ASP A 36 21.25 14.52 7.72
N SER A 37 21.45 13.22 7.92
CA SER A 37 22.72 12.53 7.77
C SER A 37 22.49 11.04 7.54
N GLY A 38 23.55 10.31 7.18
CA GLY A 38 23.48 8.86 7.02
C GLY A 38 22.90 8.40 5.67
N PRO A 39 22.43 7.15 5.63
CA PRO A 39 22.19 6.48 4.36
C PRO A 39 20.95 7.00 3.64
N SER A 40 20.99 6.87 2.33
CA SER A 40 20.01 7.42 1.40
C SER A 40 18.56 6.99 1.55
N TRP A 41 18.37 5.79 2.08
CA TRP A 41 17.06 5.19 2.25
C TRP A 41 16.28 5.83 3.39
N LEU A 42 16.91 6.62 4.26
CA LEU A 42 16.21 7.37 5.30
C LEU A 42 15.22 8.40 4.73
N GLY A 43 15.59 9.05 3.61
CA GLY A 43 14.69 9.98 2.91
C GLY A 43 13.70 9.31 1.96
N LEU A 44 13.77 7.99 1.77
CA LEU A 44 12.98 7.27 0.77
C LEU A 44 11.48 7.35 1.05
N ASP A 45 11.06 7.02 2.27
CA ASP A 45 9.64 6.99 2.62
C ASP A 45 9.04 8.39 2.71
N ILE A 46 9.76 9.34 3.31
CA ILE A 46 9.32 10.72 3.46
C ILE A 46 9.15 11.38 2.08
N SER A 47 10.09 11.13 1.17
CA SER A 47 10.06 11.67 -0.18
C SER A 47 8.78 11.32 -0.93
N TRP A 48 8.36 10.06 -0.94
CA TRP A 48 7.11 9.71 -1.63
C TRP A 48 5.89 10.24 -0.93
N GLN A 49 5.86 10.25 0.41
CA GLN A 49 4.72 10.77 1.16
C GLN A 49 4.53 12.27 0.91
N LEU A 50 5.62 13.06 0.91
CA LEU A 50 5.56 14.48 0.59
C LEU A 50 5.21 14.75 -0.86
N THR A 51 5.67 13.91 -1.79
CA THR A 51 5.30 14.07 -3.21
C THR A 51 3.80 13.92 -3.44
N LEU A 52 3.09 13.06 -2.68
CA LEU A 52 1.63 12.95 -2.82
C LEU A 52 0.94 14.26 -2.42
N ASN A 53 1.38 14.90 -1.35
CA ASN A 53 0.85 16.19 -0.90
C ASN A 53 1.26 17.31 -1.87
N TYR A 54 2.50 17.31 -2.36
CA TYR A 54 3.00 18.25 -3.37
C TYR A 54 2.17 18.20 -4.65
N ALA A 55 1.85 17.00 -5.14
CA ALA A 55 1.02 16.79 -6.32
C ALA A 55 -0.38 17.39 -6.16
N ASN A 56 -1.00 17.23 -4.99
CA ASN A 56 -2.30 17.83 -4.69
C ASN A 56 -2.22 19.37 -4.63
N LEU A 57 -1.19 19.92 -3.96
CA LEU A 57 -0.97 21.37 -3.84
C LEU A 57 -0.74 22.04 -5.19
N HIS A 58 -0.09 21.35 -6.13
CA HIS A 58 0.23 21.85 -7.46
C HIS A 58 -0.79 21.42 -8.52
N ASN A 59 -1.94 20.86 -8.12
CA ASN A 59 -3.02 20.43 -9.01
C ASN A 59 -2.56 19.46 -10.13
N TRP A 60 -1.64 18.57 -9.83
CA TRP A 60 -1.20 17.55 -10.78
C TRP A 60 -2.32 16.58 -11.12
N THR A 61 -2.33 16.13 -12.37
CA THR A 61 -3.30 15.16 -12.86
C THR A 61 -2.81 13.74 -12.57
N TRP A 62 -3.46 13.04 -11.64
CA TRP A 62 -3.17 11.65 -11.31
C TRP A 62 -3.42 10.73 -12.51
N GLY A 63 -2.44 9.91 -12.86
CA GLY A 63 -2.47 9.09 -14.07
C GLY A 63 -1.93 9.78 -15.34
N LYS A 64 -1.49 11.04 -15.26
CA LYS A 64 -0.70 11.70 -16.30
C LYS A 64 0.62 12.24 -15.75
N ASP A 65 0.52 13.14 -14.78
CA ASP A 65 1.66 13.85 -14.20
C ASP A 65 2.31 13.06 -13.06
N ILE A 66 1.55 12.17 -12.41
CA ILE A 66 2.00 11.30 -11.34
C ILE A 66 1.41 9.89 -11.48
N ALA A 67 2.25 8.89 -11.25
CA ALA A 67 1.90 7.47 -11.27
C ALA A 67 2.53 6.76 -10.06
N TYR A 68 1.70 6.43 -9.07
CA TYR A 68 2.12 5.74 -7.86
C TYR A 68 1.03 4.78 -7.35
N THR A 69 1.37 3.96 -6.35
CA THR A 69 0.42 2.99 -5.76
C THR A 69 -0.67 3.64 -4.91
N TYR A 70 -0.37 4.82 -4.36
CA TYR A 70 -1.31 5.68 -3.65
C TYR A 70 -1.83 6.77 -4.56
N GLY A 71 -3.07 7.20 -4.31
CA GLY A 71 -3.77 8.20 -5.11
C GLY A 71 -3.95 9.55 -4.42
N PRO A 72 -4.86 10.41 -4.93
CA PRO A 72 -5.09 11.76 -4.40
C PRO A 72 -5.50 11.79 -2.94
N LEU A 73 -6.14 10.74 -2.41
CA LEU A 73 -6.50 10.63 -0.99
C LEU A 73 -5.44 9.88 -0.17
N GLY A 74 -4.30 9.53 -0.76
CA GLY A 74 -3.21 8.79 -0.10
C GLY A 74 -2.69 9.46 1.18
N PHE A 75 -2.81 10.79 1.27
CA PHE A 75 -2.46 11.55 2.49
C PHE A 75 -3.24 11.11 3.73
N LEU A 76 -4.44 10.53 3.58
CA LEU A 76 -5.21 9.96 4.70
C LEU A 76 -4.52 8.74 5.31
N SER A 77 -3.72 8.03 4.51
CA SER A 77 -2.92 6.87 4.91
C SER A 77 -1.59 7.29 5.54
N THR A 78 -0.91 8.26 4.92
CA THR A 78 0.40 8.76 5.39
C THR A 78 0.27 9.64 6.64
N ARG A 79 -0.90 10.27 6.81
CA ARG A 79 -1.20 11.25 7.86
C ARG A 79 -0.26 12.46 7.84
N ILE A 80 0.30 12.78 6.68
CA ILE A 80 1.05 14.03 6.47
C ILE A 80 0.04 15.16 6.21
N GLY A 81 0.04 16.16 7.11
CA GLY A 81 -0.91 17.28 7.08
C GLY A 81 -0.59 18.44 6.13
N TRP A 82 0.52 18.37 5.38
CA TRP A 82 0.96 19.47 4.51
C TRP A 82 -0.09 19.80 3.44
N GLY A 83 -0.62 21.03 3.43
CA GLY A 83 -1.65 21.44 2.47
C GLY A 83 -3.04 20.84 2.70
N VAL A 84 -3.27 20.12 3.80
CA VAL A 84 -4.53 19.41 4.07
C VAL A 84 -5.17 19.91 5.36
N SER A 85 -6.47 20.17 5.33
CA SER A 85 -7.21 20.61 6.51
C SER A 85 -7.35 19.49 7.55
N ARG A 86 -7.10 19.83 8.83
CA ARG A 86 -7.40 18.95 9.98
C ARG A 86 -8.83 18.41 9.99
N TRP A 87 -9.79 19.16 9.44
CA TRP A 87 -11.18 18.71 9.40
C TRP A 87 -11.39 17.51 8.47
N ILE A 88 -10.55 17.36 7.44
CA ILE A 88 -10.57 16.19 6.54
C ILE A 88 -10.10 14.95 7.31
N PHE A 89 -8.99 15.05 8.05
CA PHE A 89 -8.51 13.96 8.91
C PHE A 89 -9.53 13.58 9.98
N LEU A 90 -10.10 14.57 10.69
CA LEU A 90 -11.14 14.30 11.69
C LEU A 90 -12.37 13.62 11.07
N SER A 91 -12.82 14.08 9.89
CA SER A 91 -13.96 13.46 9.21
C SER A 91 -13.68 12.01 8.81
N PHE A 92 -12.46 11.74 8.36
CA PHE A 92 -12.02 10.39 8.04
C PHE A 92 -11.94 9.51 9.31
N ASP A 93 -11.41 10.04 10.41
CA ASP A 93 -11.33 9.33 11.69
C ASP A 93 -12.72 9.01 12.24
N LEU A 94 -13.66 9.95 12.17
CA LEU A 94 -15.06 9.71 12.51
C LEU A 94 -15.68 8.63 11.63
N LEU A 95 -15.36 8.59 10.32
CA LEU A 95 -15.79 7.50 9.44
C LEU A 95 -15.24 6.15 9.93
N LEU A 96 -13.95 6.06 10.30
CA LEU A 96 -13.37 4.84 10.85
C LEU A 96 -14.04 4.43 12.17
N ALA A 97 -14.28 5.37 13.10
CA ALA A 97 -14.95 5.12 14.37
C ALA A 97 -16.39 4.61 14.19
N VAL A 98 -17.15 5.20 13.25
CA VAL A 98 -18.49 4.73 12.92
C VAL A 98 -18.43 3.28 12.42
N ASN A 99 -17.49 2.97 11.53
CA ASN A 99 -17.30 1.61 11.01
C ASN A 99 -16.95 0.61 12.13
N PHE A 100 -15.99 0.95 12.99
CA PHE A 100 -15.65 0.13 14.16
C PHE A 100 -16.84 -0.06 15.10
N PHE A 101 -17.62 0.99 15.36
CA PHE A 101 -18.82 0.88 16.19
C PHE A 101 -19.80 -0.15 15.61
N TYR A 102 -20.07 -0.13 14.30
CA TYR A 102 -20.94 -1.11 13.66
C TYR A 102 -20.36 -2.52 13.75
N VAL A 103 -19.06 -2.71 13.48
CA VAL A 103 -18.37 -3.99 13.63
C VAL A 103 -18.53 -4.53 15.04
N PHE A 104 -18.17 -3.75 16.07
CA PHE A 104 -18.18 -4.18 17.46
C PHE A 104 -19.58 -4.45 17.97
N LYS A 105 -20.53 -3.55 17.68
CA LYS A 105 -21.93 -3.72 18.06
C LYS A 105 -22.50 -4.99 17.44
N ASP A 106 -22.32 -5.20 16.14
CA ASP A 106 -22.92 -6.34 15.44
C ASP A 106 -22.24 -7.66 15.84
N PHE A 107 -20.92 -7.65 16.05
CA PHE A 107 -20.18 -8.79 16.59
C PHE A 107 -20.65 -9.18 18.00
N LEU A 108 -20.81 -8.20 18.90
CA LEU A 108 -21.33 -8.45 20.24
C LEU A 108 -22.79 -8.91 20.21
N LYS A 109 -23.64 -8.35 19.35
CA LYS A 109 -25.03 -8.81 19.17
C LYS A 109 -25.08 -10.25 18.69
N ALA A 110 -24.22 -10.62 17.74
CA ALA A 110 -24.13 -11.98 17.20
C ALA A 110 -23.61 -12.99 18.24
N SER A 111 -22.64 -12.60 19.08
CA SER A 111 -21.99 -13.48 20.05
C SER A 111 -22.96 -14.09 21.08
N ALA A 112 -22.96 -15.43 21.26
CA ALA A 112 -23.71 -16.11 22.32
C ALA A 112 -23.24 -15.70 23.72
N SER A 113 -21.92 -15.67 23.95
CA SER A 113 -21.31 -15.20 25.20
C SER A 113 -20.86 -13.76 25.03
N LYS A 114 -21.52 -12.82 25.74
CA LYS A 114 -21.12 -11.41 25.71
C LYS A 114 -19.75 -11.19 26.32
N LEU A 115 -19.39 -11.94 27.36
CA LEU A 115 -18.05 -11.90 27.96
C LEU A 115 -16.97 -12.29 26.94
N THR A 116 -17.13 -13.44 26.28
CA THR A 116 -16.16 -13.91 25.28
C THR A 116 -16.09 -12.96 24.09
N GLY A 117 -17.24 -12.45 23.62
CA GLY A 117 -17.28 -11.44 22.56
C GLY A 117 -16.53 -10.17 22.95
N THR A 118 -16.73 -9.64 24.15
CA THR A 118 -16.00 -8.47 24.66
C THR A 118 -14.50 -8.73 24.77
N LEU A 119 -14.07 -9.90 25.26
CA LEU A 119 -12.65 -10.27 25.32
C LEU A 119 -12.00 -10.29 23.93
N ILE A 120 -12.67 -10.88 22.93
CA ILE A 120 -12.20 -10.87 21.54
C ILE A 120 -11.98 -9.44 21.06
N LEU A 121 -12.94 -8.54 21.31
CA LEU A 121 -12.83 -7.15 20.87
C LEU A 121 -11.74 -6.37 21.61
N ILE A 122 -11.52 -6.61 22.91
CA ILE A 122 -10.41 -6.00 23.65
C ILE A 122 -9.06 -6.42 23.04
N VAL A 123 -8.89 -7.71 22.74
CA VAL A 123 -7.67 -8.21 22.09
C VAL A 123 -7.51 -7.60 20.69
N ALA A 124 -8.60 -7.47 19.93
CA ALA A 124 -8.57 -6.81 18.61
C ALA A 124 -8.15 -5.33 18.69
N VAL A 125 -8.63 -4.59 19.69
CA VAL A 125 -8.25 -3.19 19.93
C VAL A 125 -6.76 -3.04 20.24
N LEU A 126 -6.18 -3.97 21.02
CA LEU A 126 -4.73 -4.00 21.31
C LEU A 126 -3.88 -4.44 20.10
N LEU A 127 -4.44 -5.27 19.22
CA LEU A 127 -3.78 -5.73 17.99
C LEU A 127 -3.58 -4.63 16.96
N MET A 128 -4.48 -3.64 16.90
CA MET A 128 -4.38 -2.57 15.91
C MET A 128 -3.08 -1.79 16.07
N ASN A 129 -2.40 -1.52 14.96
CA ASN A 129 -1.22 -0.67 14.96
C ASN A 129 -1.60 0.76 15.37
N THR A 130 -0.71 1.46 16.06
CA THR A 130 -0.93 2.81 16.59
C THR A 130 -0.40 3.88 15.65
N SER A 131 0.60 3.56 14.83
CA SER A 131 1.05 4.38 13.71
C SER A 131 0.45 3.84 12.41
N HIS A 132 -0.32 4.65 11.69
CA HIS A 132 -0.83 4.28 10.37
C HIS A 132 0.16 4.69 9.28
N GLY A 133 0.25 3.83 8.27
CA GLY A 133 1.05 4.03 7.07
C GLY A 133 0.40 3.29 5.92
N THR A 134 1.08 2.28 5.36
CA THR A 134 0.58 1.47 4.23
C THR A 134 -0.58 0.54 4.58
N ASP A 135 -0.82 0.35 5.87
CA ASP A 135 -1.65 -0.66 6.50
C ASP A 135 -3.15 -0.31 6.55
N LEU A 136 -3.48 0.99 6.50
CA LEU A 136 -4.86 1.50 6.45
C LEU A 136 -5.69 0.89 5.31
N SER A 137 -5.04 0.57 4.19
CA SER A 137 -5.70 -0.06 3.04
C SER A 137 -6.32 -1.42 3.38
N TRP A 138 -5.72 -2.19 4.30
CA TRP A 138 -6.27 -3.46 4.78
C TRP A 138 -7.46 -3.25 5.71
N LEU A 139 -7.43 -2.21 6.53
CA LEU A 139 -8.55 -1.84 7.39
C LEU A 139 -9.79 -1.47 6.57
N LEU A 140 -9.63 -0.68 5.50
CA LEU A 140 -10.73 -0.33 4.60
C LEU A 140 -11.30 -1.57 3.91
N LEU A 141 -10.44 -2.48 3.44
CA LEU A 141 -10.88 -3.73 2.84
C LEU A 141 -11.67 -4.60 3.84
N PHE A 142 -11.21 -4.67 5.09
CA PHE A 142 -11.95 -5.33 6.17
C PHE A 142 -13.33 -4.71 6.39
N PHE A 143 -13.45 -3.39 6.46
CA PHE A 143 -14.76 -2.72 6.60
C PHE A 143 -15.67 -2.99 5.40
N ILE A 144 -15.14 -2.94 4.19
CA ILE A 144 -15.90 -3.29 2.99
C ILE A 144 -16.47 -4.70 3.11
N TYR A 145 -15.67 -5.68 3.55
CA TYR A 145 -16.14 -7.05 3.75
C TYR A 145 -17.20 -7.18 4.84
N PHE A 146 -17.01 -6.48 5.96
CA PHE A 146 -18.04 -6.41 7.00
C PHE A 146 -19.36 -5.89 6.42
N TRP A 147 -19.33 -4.82 5.63
CA TRP A 147 -20.53 -4.26 5.02
C TRP A 147 -21.12 -5.13 3.92
N LEU A 148 -20.33 -5.88 3.15
CA LEU A 148 -20.85 -6.89 2.21
C LEU A 148 -21.60 -7.98 2.98
N TYR A 149 -21.04 -8.48 4.08
CA TYR A 149 -21.72 -9.47 4.93
C TYR A 149 -22.99 -8.90 5.56
N LYS A 150 -22.93 -7.66 6.08
CA LYS A 150 -24.09 -6.98 6.65
C LYS A 150 -25.19 -6.73 5.61
N ALA A 151 -24.84 -6.21 4.43
CA ALA A 151 -25.78 -5.97 3.34
C ALA A 151 -26.43 -7.26 2.82
N TYR A 152 -25.76 -8.42 2.94
CA TYR A 152 -26.39 -9.70 2.67
C TYR A 152 -27.48 -10.05 3.68
N ASN A 153 -27.18 -9.94 4.97
CA ASN A 153 -28.11 -10.38 6.02
C ASN A 153 -29.23 -9.36 6.24
N GLU A 154 -28.91 -8.07 6.15
CA GLU A 154 -29.80 -6.93 6.37
C GLU A 154 -29.61 -5.92 5.22
N PRO A 155 -30.13 -6.22 4.00
CA PRO A 155 -30.03 -5.29 2.88
C PRO A 155 -30.71 -3.96 3.22
N SER A 156 -29.96 -2.86 3.15
CA SER A 156 -30.46 -1.52 3.42
C SER A 156 -29.75 -0.50 2.54
N ASN A 157 -30.43 0.61 2.26
CA ASN A 157 -29.83 1.72 1.50
C ASN A 157 -28.58 2.25 2.21
N ALA A 158 -28.59 2.32 3.55
CA ALA A 158 -27.44 2.76 4.33
C ALA A 158 -26.23 1.83 4.15
N SER A 159 -26.44 0.50 4.12
CA SER A 159 -25.36 -0.46 3.88
C SER A 159 -24.73 -0.28 2.49
N PHE A 160 -25.55 -0.07 1.45
CA PHE A 160 -25.03 0.15 0.09
C PHE A 160 -24.35 1.52 -0.07
N ILE A 161 -24.87 2.57 0.57
CA ILE A 161 -24.22 3.90 0.59
C ILE A 161 -22.84 3.79 1.25
N MET A 162 -22.74 3.07 2.38
CA MET A 162 -21.45 2.87 3.04
C MET A 162 -20.48 2.05 2.18
N LEU A 163 -20.96 1.01 1.49
CA LEU A 163 -20.14 0.25 0.54
C LEU A 163 -19.62 1.12 -0.62
N ILE A 164 -20.48 1.97 -1.20
CA ILE A 164 -20.09 2.91 -2.26
C ILE A 164 -19.04 3.88 -1.74
N LEU A 165 -19.26 4.46 -0.56
CA LEU A 165 -18.35 5.42 0.08
C LEU A 165 -16.98 4.78 0.35
N LEU A 166 -16.94 3.66 1.05
CA LEU A 166 -15.69 2.97 1.41
C LEU A 166 -14.93 2.48 0.17
N THR A 167 -15.64 1.92 -0.82
CA THR A 167 -15.02 1.44 -2.07
C THR A 167 -14.41 2.60 -2.86
N SER A 168 -15.12 3.74 -2.94
CA SER A 168 -14.62 4.94 -3.63
C SER A 168 -13.42 5.53 -2.90
N ILE A 169 -13.49 5.68 -1.58
CA ILE A 169 -12.36 6.15 -0.76
C ILE A 169 -11.14 5.23 -0.93
N ALA A 170 -11.34 3.90 -0.85
CA ALA A 170 -10.26 2.93 -1.04
C ALA A 170 -9.60 3.07 -2.42
N PHE A 171 -10.38 3.31 -3.48
CA PHE A 171 -9.89 3.53 -4.85
C PHE A 171 -8.97 4.76 -4.99
N TYR A 172 -9.22 5.82 -4.23
CA TYR A 172 -8.38 7.03 -4.24
C TYR A 172 -7.28 7.06 -3.18
N ILE A 173 -7.36 6.23 -2.14
CA ILE A 173 -6.26 6.04 -1.20
C ILE A 173 -5.22 5.12 -1.83
N LYS A 174 -5.62 3.90 -2.23
CA LYS A 174 -4.73 2.87 -2.76
C LYS A 174 -5.45 2.07 -3.85
N VAL A 175 -5.05 2.27 -5.10
CA VAL A 175 -5.83 1.84 -6.28
C VAL A 175 -6.07 0.34 -6.29
N ASN A 176 -5.06 -0.45 -5.90
CA ASN A 176 -5.14 -1.90 -5.86
C ASN A 176 -6.25 -2.39 -4.91
N THR A 177 -6.38 -1.79 -3.72
CA THR A 177 -7.44 -2.10 -2.76
C THR A 177 -8.79 -1.70 -3.29
N GLY A 178 -8.91 -0.54 -3.95
CA GLY A 178 -10.14 -0.11 -4.60
C GLY A 178 -10.60 -1.06 -5.71
N LEU A 179 -9.71 -1.46 -6.62
CA LEU A 179 -10.03 -2.38 -7.73
C LEU A 179 -10.54 -3.73 -7.21
N ILE A 180 -9.88 -4.27 -6.18
CA ILE A 180 -10.30 -5.53 -5.55
C ILE A 180 -11.64 -5.37 -4.83
N SER A 181 -11.86 -4.22 -4.18
CA SER A 181 -13.14 -3.90 -3.54
C SER A 181 -14.29 -3.81 -4.54
N ILE A 182 -14.08 -3.18 -5.70
CA ILE A 182 -15.06 -3.12 -6.79
C ILE A 182 -15.41 -4.53 -7.27
N LEU A 183 -14.40 -5.39 -7.47
CA LEU A 183 -14.62 -6.78 -7.88
C LEU A 183 -15.51 -7.54 -6.89
N PHE A 184 -15.21 -7.45 -5.59
CA PHE A 184 -16.00 -8.11 -4.55
C PHE A 184 -17.39 -7.51 -4.40
N PHE A 185 -17.54 -6.20 -4.58
CA PHE A 185 -18.84 -5.53 -4.56
C PHE A 185 -19.71 -5.99 -5.75
N VAL A 186 -19.18 -6.05 -6.97
CA VAL A 186 -19.92 -6.56 -8.14
C VAL A 186 -20.33 -8.02 -7.92
N ALA A 187 -19.41 -8.88 -7.48
CA ALA A 187 -19.71 -10.28 -7.18
C ALA A 187 -20.79 -10.43 -6.10
N HIS A 188 -20.81 -9.52 -5.11
CA HIS A 188 -21.82 -9.48 -4.07
C HIS A 188 -23.20 -9.05 -4.58
N LEU A 189 -23.29 -8.10 -5.52
CA LEU A 189 -24.57 -7.74 -6.15
C LEU A 189 -25.14 -8.91 -6.96
N VAL A 190 -24.28 -9.63 -7.67
CA VAL A 190 -24.66 -10.88 -8.37
C VAL A 190 -25.19 -11.92 -7.38
N LEU A 191 -24.51 -12.09 -6.24
CA LEU A 191 -24.97 -12.98 -5.17
C LEU A 191 -26.34 -12.58 -4.62
N LEU A 192 -26.56 -11.29 -4.35
CA LEU A 192 -27.84 -10.78 -3.84
C LEU A 192 -28.99 -11.00 -4.82
N TYR A 193 -28.71 -10.86 -6.12
CA TYR A 193 -29.68 -11.17 -7.17
C TYR A 193 -30.07 -12.65 -7.16
N PHE A 194 -29.10 -13.56 -7.20
CA PHE A 194 -29.38 -15.00 -7.16
C PHE A 194 -29.95 -15.50 -5.82
N ALA A 195 -29.80 -14.72 -4.75
CA ALA A 195 -30.41 -14.99 -3.46
C ALA A 195 -31.82 -14.37 -3.31
N ASP A 196 -32.39 -13.81 -4.38
CA ASP A 196 -33.69 -13.11 -4.40
C ASP A 196 -33.80 -11.97 -3.37
N LYS A 197 -32.66 -11.36 -3.02
CA LYS A 197 -32.58 -10.25 -2.05
C LYS A 197 -32.56 -8.87 -2.72
N LEU A 198 -32.28 -8.82 -4.03
CA LEU A 198 -32.13 -7.58 -4.77
C LEU A 198 -32.58 -7.76 -6.23
N SER A 199 -33.48 -6.90 -6.70
CA SER A 199 -33.88 -6.86 -8.11
C SER A 199 -32.73 -6.36 -9.01
N VAL A 200 -32.70 -6.79 -10.27
CA VAL A 200 -31.74 -6.31 -11.30
C VAL A 200 -31.71 -4.79 -11.39
N LEU A 201 -32.86 -4.12 -11.42
CA LEU A 201 -32.94 -2.66 -11.51
C LEU A 201 -32.21 -1.97 -10.34
N LYS A 202 -32.47 -2.42 -9.10
CA LYS A 202 -31.75 -1.88 -7.92
C LYS A 202 -30.25 -2.18 -7.97
N ALA A 203 -29.84 -3.37 -8.41
CA ALA A 203 -28.43 -3.70 -8.57
C ALA A 203 -27.74 -2.77 -9.59
N LEU A 204 -28.40 -2.49 -10.72
CA LEU A 204 -27.92 -1.55 -11.74
C LEU A 204 -27.85 -0.12 -11.18
N ILE A 205 -28.85 0.34 -10.42
CA ILE A 205 -28.82 1.66 -9.77
C ILE A 205 -27.62 1.76 -8.81
N ILE A 206 -27.36 0.73 -7.99
CA ILE A 206 -26.23 0.72 -7.05
C ILE A 206 -24.89 0.74 -7.82
N LEU A 207 -24.77 -0.06 -8.89
CA LEU A 207 -23.56 -0.09 -9.72
C LEU A 207 -23.33 1.24 -10.43
N LEU A 208 -24.37 1.85 -11.00
CA LEU A 208 -24.32 3.17 -11.61
C LEU A 208 -23.98 4.25 -10.58
N SER A 209 -24.46 4.12 -9.34
CA SER A 209 -24.13 5.04 -8.25
C SER A 209 -22.66 4.95 -7.87
N LEU A 210 -22.10 3.73 -7.79
CA LEU A 210 -20.66 3.52 -7.58
C LEU A 210 -19.84 4.12 -8.73
N ALA A 211 -20.19 3.78 -9.97
CA ALA A 211 -19.49 4.26 -11.17
C ALA A 211 -19.56 5.80 -11.28
N SER A 212 -20.72 6.39 -11.00
CA SER A 212 -20.91 7.84 -11.01
C SER A 212 -20.12 8.51 -9.88
N THR A 213 -20.10 7.91 -8.68
CA THR A 213 -19.31 8.44 -7.56
C THR A 213 -17.83 8.47 -7.91
N ILE A 214 -17.28 7.37 -8.45
CA ILE A 214 -15.89 7.33 -8.93
C ILE A 214 -15.68 8.34 -10.06
N PHE A 215 -16.55 8.40 -11.07
CA PHE A 215 -16.36 9.31 -12.19
C PHE A 215 -16.38 10.80 -11.77
N LEU A 216 -17.36 11.19 -10.94
CA LEU A 216 -17.50 12.57 -10.46
C LEU A 216 -16.37 12.95 -9.50
N SER A 217 -15.98 12.05 -8.60
CA SER A 217 -14.85 12.31 -7.70
C SER A 217 -13.50 12.28 -8.42
N ALA A 218 -13.36 11.55 -9.54
CA ALA A 218 -12.17 11.64 -10.39
C ALA A 218 -12.00 13.04 -10.99
N TRP A 219 -13.10 13.67 -11.41
CA TRP A 219 -13.05 15.07 -11.86
C TRP A 219 -12.66 16.02 -10.72
N LEU A 220 -13.26 15.86 -9.53
CA LEU A 220 -12.96 16.68 -8.35
C LEU A 220 -11.50 16.54 -7.87
N LEU A 221 -10.94 15.33 -7.96
CA LEU A 221 -9.61 14.99 -7.45
C LEU A 221 -8.51 15.05 -8.52
N ASN A 222 -8.79 15.66 -9.69
CA ASN A 222 -7.86 15.75 -10.82
C ASN A 222 -7.28 14.38 -11.24
N VAL A 223 -8.13 13.38 -11.46
CA VAL A 223 -7.72 12.01 -11.83
C VAL A 223 -8.08 11.68 -13.27
N TYR A 224 -7.07 11.37 -14.09
CA TYR A 224 -7.25 10.77 -15.40
C TYR A 224 -7.37 9.24 -15.27
N LEU A 225 -8.61 8.76 -15.13
CA LEU A 225 -8.92 7.35 -14.83
C LEU A 225 -8.18 6.32 -15.71
N PRO A 226 -8.10 6.45 -17.06
CA PRO A 226 -7.40 5.46 -17.88
C PRO A 226 -5.92 5.32 -17.52
N GLY A 227 -5.21 6.44 -17.37
CA GLY A 227 -3.80 6.43 -16.98
C GLY A 227 -3.60 5.99 -15.53
N TYR A 228 -4.49 6.40 -14.63
CA TYR A 228 -4.45 6.03 -13.21
C TYR A 228 -4.59 4.51 -13.02
N ILE A 229 -5.56 3.88 -13.69
CA ILE A 229 -5.79 2.43 -13.62
C ILE A 229 -4.67 1.67 -14.34
N MET A 230 -4.22 2.14 -15.51
CA MET A 230 -3.14 1.48 -16.26
C MET A 230 -1.81 1.48 -15.50
N SER A 231 -1.43 2.62 -14.92
CA SER A 231 -0.23 2.72 -14.09
C SER A 231 -0.33 1.85 -12.84
N ALA A 232 -1.49 1.81 -12.18
CA ALA A 232 -1.71 0.92 -11.04
C ALA A 232 -1.60 -0.56 -11.42
N TYR A 233 -2.15 -0.97 -12.57
CA TYR A 233 -2.04 -2.33 -13.07
C TYR A 233 -0.58 -2.74 -13.30
N GLU A 234 0.22 -1.89 -13.95
CA GLU A 234 1.63 -2.17 -14.23
C GLU A 234 2.48 -2.20 -12.94
N LEU A 235 2.18 -1.33 -11.96
CA LEU A 235 2.77 -1.40 -10.63
C LEU A 235 2.44 -2.75 -9.94
N ILE A 236 1.17 -3.14 -9.86
CA ILE A 236 0.77 -4.41 -9.22
C ILE A 236 1.45 -5.62 -9.89
N LYS A 237 1.50 -5.62 -11.23
CA LYS A 237 2.05 -6.70 -12.04
C LYS A 237 3.54 -6.92 -11.78
N GLY A 238 4.34 -5.86 -11.73
CA GLY A 238 5.79 -5.98 -11.54
C GLY A 238 6.22 -6.11 -10.07
N TYR A 239 5.42 -5.61 -9.12
CA TYR A 239 5.74 -5.56 -7.69
C TYR A 239 6.23 -6.90 -7.14
N GLY A 240 5.50 -7.98 -7.44
CA GLY A 240 5.81 -9.34 -6.99
C GLY A 240 7.21 -9.80 -7.35
N SER A 241 7.73 -9.38 -8.52
CA SER A 241 9.02 -9.85 -9.04
C SER A 241 10.21 -8.98 -8.60
N VAL A 242 9.96 -7.71 -8.29
CA VAL A 242 11.01 -6.71 -8.06
C VAL A 242 11.14 -6.35 -6.59
N MET A 243 10.01 -6.23 -5.88
CA MET A 243 9.98 -5.67 -4.53
C MET A 243 10.09 -6.73 -3.44
N TYR A 244 10.32 -8.01 -3.78
CA TYR A 244 10.52 -9.03 -2.75
C TYR A 244 11.70 -8.65 -1.84
N LEU A 245 11.72 -9.05 -0.59
CA LEU A 245 12.87 -8.82 0.29
C LEU A 245 12.93 -9.96 1.30
N ASP A 246 14.12 -10.52 1.45
CA ASP A 246 14.41 -11.55 2.44
C ASP A 246 15.47 -11.00 3.39
N ASN A 247 15.02 -10.53 4.55
CA ASN A 247 15.88 -9.97 5.58
C ASN A 247 16.35 -11.03 6.59
N GLY A 248 16.07 -12.32 6.36
CA GLY A 248 16.46 -13.38 7.29
C GLY A 248 15.63 -13.45 8.58
N GLU A 249 14.45 -12.82 8.63
CA GLU A 249 13.50 -12.81 9.76
C GLU A 249 12.74 -14.14 9.91
N ILE A 250 13.47 -15.26 9.93
CA ILE A 250 12.93 -16.62 9.83
C ILE A 250 11.94 -16.93 10.98
N SER A 251 12.21 -16.45 12.19
CA SER A 251 11.32 -16.67 13.35
C SER A 251 9.97 -15.98 13.16
N VAL A 252 9.98 -14.75 12.67
CA VAL A 252 8.78 -13.95 12.40
C VAL A 252 7.98 -14.55 11.27
N GLU A 253 8.65 -14.91 10.17
CA GLU A 253 8.02 -15.61 9.05
C GLU A 253 7.36 -16.91 9.50
N ARG A 254 8.01 -17.69 10.37
CA ARG A 254 7.43 -18.91 10.97
C ARG A 254 6.20 -18.58 11.83
N ASN A 255 6.22 -17.50 12.59
CA ASN A 255 5.08 -17.05 13.39
C ASN A 255 3.89 -16.64 12.50
N ILE A 256 4.13 -15.86 11.44
CA ILE A 256 3.13 -15.53 10.41
C ILE A 256 2.59 -16.80 9.76
N GLY A 257 3.48 -17.74 9.43
CA GLY A 257 3.13 -19.05 8.88
C GLY A 257 2.20 -19.81 9.82
N THR A 258 2.53 -19.86 11.11
CA THR A 258 1.72 -20.54 12.14
C THR A 258 0.34 -19.91 12.26
N LEU A 259 0.26 -18.58 12.34
CA LEU A 259 -0.99 -17.85 12.42
C LEU A 259 -1.84 -18.04 11.16
N TYR A 260 -1.24 -17.94 9.98
CA TYR A 260 -1.89 -18.21 8.69
C TYR A 260 -2.49 -19.62 8.66
N HIS A 261 -1.75 -20.64 9.11
CA HIS A 261 -2.24 -22.01 9.14
C HIS A 261 -3.40 -22.17 10.13
N ALA A 262 -3.33 -21.58 11.32
CA ALA A 262 -4.42 -21.59 12.29
C ALA A 262 -5.72 -21.00 11.71
N MET A 263 -5.61 -19.83 11.06
CA MET A 263 -6.75 -19.18 10.40
C MET A 263 -7.28 -19.98 9.22
N LYS A 264 -6.38 -20.51 8.37
CA LYS A 264 -6.74 -21.37 7.23
C LYS A 264 -7.52 -22.59 7.68
N TYR A 265 -7.05 -23.30 8.72
CA TYR A 265 -7.74 -24.48 9.23
C TYR A 265 -9.08 -24.14 9.88
N LEU A 266 -9.17 -23.01 10.61
CA LEU A 266 -10.46 -22.52 11.11
C LEU A 266 -11.46 -22.29 9.98
N LEU A 267 -11.04 -21.65 8.88
CA LEU A 267 -11.89 -21.43 7.72
C LEU A 267 -12.27 -22.73 6.99
N ILE A 268 -11.36 -23.71 6.90
CA ILE A 268 -11.67 -25.03 6.33
C ILE A 268 -12.70 -25.78 7.19
N ILE A 269 -12.52 -25.78 8.51
CA ILE A 269 -13.48 -26.40 9.44
C ILE A 269 -14.85 -25.73 9.31
N TYR A 270 -14.88 -24.40 9.25
CA TYR A 270 -16.11 -23.64 9.07
C TYR A 270 -16.75 -23.87 7.68
N PHE A 271 -15.94 -23.99 6.62
CA PHE A 271 -16.37 -24.37 5.28
C PHE A 271 -17.08 -25.73 5.30
N ILE A 272 -16.45 -26.76 5.86
CA ILE A 272 -17.02 -28.11 5.97
C ILE A 272 -18.34 -28.03 6.76
N TYR A 273 -18.35 -27.31 7.88
CA TYR A 273 -19.54 -27.12 8.69
C TYR A 273 -20.70 -26.47 7.92
N ILE A 274 -20.44 -25.44 7.12
CA ILE A 274 -21.44 -24.78 6.27
C ILE A 274 -22.00 -25.74 5.21
N VAL A 275 -21.13 -26.50 4.54
CA VAL A 275 -21.51 -27.46 3.50
C VAL A 275 -22.42 -28.54 4.10
N LEU A 276 -22.05 -29.10 5.25
CA LEU A 276 -22.87 -30.08 5.98
C LEU A 276 -24.22 -29.52 6.42
N LYS A 277 -24.33 -28.20 6.62
CA LYS A 277 -25.58 -27.50 6.94
C LYS A 277 -26.34 -26.98 5.72
N GLY A 278 -25.84 -27.23 4.50
CA GLY A 278 -26.47 -26.80 3.25
C GLY A 278 -26.55 -25.28 3.05
N LYS A 279 -25.68 -24.48 3.70
CA LYS A 279 -25.71 -23.01 3.60
C LYS A 279 -24.71 -22.47 2.58
N PHE A 280 -24.83 -22.91 1.32
CA PHE A 280 -23.87 -22.61 0.25
C PHE A 280 -23.56 -21.13 0.04
N VAL A 281 -24.49 -20.22 0.33
CA VAL A 281 -24.22 -18.77 0.20
C VAL A 281 -23.11 -18.29 1.15
N GLN A 282 -22.97 -18.90 2.33
CA GLN A 282 -21.88 -18.54 3.26
C GLN A 282 -20.49 -18.87 2.69
N LEU A 283 -20.40 -19.74 1.68
CA LEU A 283 -19.14 -20.06 0.99
C LEU A 283 -18.53 -18.84 0.30
N PHE A 284 -19.36 -17.91 -0.20
CA PHE A 284 -18.88 -16.65 -0.76
C PHE A 284 -18.10 -15.84 0.27
N PHE A 285 -18.65 -15.69 1.48
CA PHE A 285 -18.00 -14.93 2.55
C PHE A 285 -16.76 -15.64 3.10
N VAL A 286 -16.77 -16.97 3.16
CA VAL A 286 -15.58 -17.76 3.51
C VAL A 286 -14.48 -17.60 2.45
N ALA A 287 -14.84 -17.61 1.16
CA ALA A 287 -13.89 -17.40 0.07
C ALA A 287 -13.26 -16.01 0.12
N ILE A 288 -14.05 -14.96 0.39
CA ILE A 288 -13.54 -13.59 0.58
C ILE A 288 -12.61 -13.51 1.80
N CYS A 289 -12.95 -14.16 2.93
CA CYS A 289 -12.06 -14.23 4.09
C CYS A 289 -10.75 -14.93 3.75
N GLY A 290 -10.81 -16.04 3.00
CA GLY A 290 -9.64 -16.74 2.50
C GLY A 290 -8.77 -15.88 1.59
N ALA A 291 -9.39 -15.12 0.67
CA ALA A 291 -8.70 -14.19 -0.21
C ALA A 291 -8.02 -13.07 0.58
N TYR A 292 -8.70 -12.47 1.57
CA TYR A 292 -8.13 -11.46 2.48
C TYR A 292 -6.82 -11.95 3.12
N ILE A 293 -6.89 -13.11 3.76
CA ILE A 293 -5.79 -13.68 4.53
C ILE A 293 -4.65 -14.07 3.60
N LEU A 294 -4.96 -14.63 2.43
CA LEU A 294 -3.95 -15.00 1.43
C LEU A 294 -3.22 -13.77 0.89
N MET A 295 -3.95 -12.71 0.53
CA MET A 295 -3.36 -11.50 -0.02
C MET A 295 -2.50 -10.77 1.02
N LEU A 296 -2.98 -10.66 2.26
CA LEU A 296 -2.22 -10.04 3.34
C LEU A 296 -0.97 -10.85 3.67
N LYS A 297 -1.09 -12.19 3.73
CA LYS A 297 0.07 -13.08 3.88
C LYS A 297 1.08 -12.84 2.76
N GLN A 298 0.60 -12.74 1.51
CA GLN A 298 1.46 -12.52 0.36
C GLN A 298 2.17 -11.17 0.46
N GLN A 299 1.51 -10.09 0.88
CA GLN A 299 2.15 -8.79 1.11
C GLN A 299 3.25 -8.89 2.18
N SER A 300 2.94 -9.49 3.33
CA SER A 300 3.89 -9.61 4.46
C SER A 300 5.08 -10.53 4.17
N TYR A 301 4.88 -11.66 3.46
CA TYR A 301 5.97 -12.55 3.08
C TYR A 301 6.81 -11.97 1.95
N LEU A 302 6.18 -11.30 0.98
CA LEU A 302 6.89 -10.82 -0.19
C LEU A 302 7.93 -9.77 0.21
N ARG A 303 7.54 -8.77 0.99
CA ARG A 303 8.43 -7.74 1.51
C ARG A 303 8.72 -8.04 2.99
N GLY A 304 9.78 -8.79 3.28
CA GLY A 304 10.11 -9.22 4.66
C GLY A 304 10.74 -8.15 5.55
N ASP A 305 10.29 -6.90 5.48
CA ASP A 305 10.72 -5.85 6.42
C ASP A 305 9.79 -5.75 7.65
N ILE A 306 10.27 -5.06 8.69
CA ILE A 306 9.62 -4.99 10.00
C ILE A 306 8.17 -4.51 9.89
N GLN A 307 7.93 -3.48 9.07
CA GLN A 307 6.60 -2.92 8.88
C GLN A 307 5.67 -3.96 8.25
N HIS A 308 6.02 -4.50 7.09
CA HIS A 308 5.18 -5.44 6.34
C HIS A 308 4.94 -6.77 7.07
N LEU A 309 5.93 -7.27 7.81
CA LEU A 309 5.77 -8.47 8.64
C LEU A 309 4.74 -8.24 9.77
N SER A 310 4.78 -7.07 10.40
CA SER A 310 3.87 -6.72 11.49
C SER A 310 2.39 -6.55 11.06
N GLU A 311 2.16 -6.18 9.78
CA GLU A 311 0.82 -5.99 9.23
C GLU A 311 -0.04 -7.26 9.33
N PHE A 312 0.55 -8.45 9.13
CA PHE A 312 -0.22 -9.70 9.21
C PHE A 312 -0.79 -9.95 10.61
N PHE A 313 0.00 -9.69 11.65
CA PHE A 313 -0.44 -9.88 13.04
C PHE A 313 -1.54 -8.88 13.43
N CYS A 314 -1.47 -7.66 12.91
CA CYS A 314 -2.41 -6.60 13.23
C CYS A 314 -3.74 -6.75 12.46
N TYR A 315 -3.66 -7.00 11.15
CA TYR A 315 -4.81 -6.89 10.25
C TYR A 315 -5.37 -8.24 9.80
N GLY A 316 -4.60 -9.32 9.86
CA GLY A 316 -5.03 -10.66 9.44
C GLY A 316 -6.24 -11.14 10.25
N PRO A 317 -6.12 -11.23 11.59
CA PRO A 317 -7.21 -11.70 12.45
C PRO A 317 -8.50 -10.88 12.39
N LEU A 318 -8.45 -9.61 11.97
CA LEU A 318 -9.63 -8.73 11.94
C LEU A 318 -10.77 -9.28 11.09
N VAL A 319 -10.46 -9.98 10.00
CA VAL A 319 -11.50 -10.55 9.11
C VAL A 319 -12.43 -11.54 9.83
N LEU A 320 -11.96 -12.14 10.94
CA LEU A 320 -12.76 -13.02 11.80
C LEU A 320 -13.85 -12.26 12.59
N LEU A 321 -13.74 -10.93 12.68
CA LEU A 321 -14.71 -10.05 13.34
C LEU A 321 -15.88 -9.64 12.43
N THR A 322 -15.87 -10.04 11.15
CA THR A 322 -16.99 -9.78 10.23
C THR A 322 -18.31 -10.43 10.68
N GLY A 323 -18.24 -11.39 11.62
CA GLY A 323 -19.41 -12.03 12.24
C GLY A 323 -19.95 -13.22 11.45
N ASN A 324 -19.40 -13.53 10.28
CA ASN A 324 -19.78 -14.69 9.48
C ASN A 324 -19.65 -16.01 10.24
N LEU A 325 -18.52 -16.23 10.94
CA LEU A 325 -18.31 -17.43 11.76
C LEU A 325 -19.31 -17.59 12.91
N LEU A 326 -20.04 -16.52 13.26
CA LEU A 326 -21.03 -16.49 14.34
C LEU A 326 -22.47 -16.68 13.84
N HIS A 327 -22.68 -17.04 12.57
CA HIS A 327 -24.01 -17.13 11.94
C HIS A 327 -25.01 -18.02 12.71
N TYR A 328 -24.57 -19.10 13.34
CA TYR A 328 -25.43 -20.01 14.09
C TYR A 328 -25.36 -19.72 15.60
N LYS A 329 -26.50 -19.48 16.25
CA LYS A 329 -26.59 -19.24 17.71
C LYS A 329 -26.74 -20.56 18.48
N ASN A 330 -25.72 -21.42 18.44
CA ASN A 330 -25.72 -22.72 19.11
C ASN A 330 -24.40 -22.97 19.87
N ASN A 331 -24.24 -24.15 20.49
CA ASN A 331 -22.99 -24.49 21.19
C ASN A 331 -21.75 -24.49 20.26
N THR A 332 -21.93 -24.75 18.96
CA THR A 332 -20.84 -24.64 17.96
C THR A 332 -20.33 -23.20 17.85
N GLN A 333 -21.20 -22.20 18.03
CA GLN A 333 -20.78 -20.79 18.07
C GLN A 333 -19.76 -20.49 19.16
N LYS A 334 -19.92 -21.12 20.34
CA LYS A 334 -19.00 -20.95 21.47
C LYS A 334 -17.62 -21.50 21.12
N LEU A 335 -17.57 -22.64 20.41
CA LEU A 335 -16.32 -23.23 19.91
C LEU A 335 -15.64 -22.30 18.90
N PHE A 336 -16.37 -21.77 17.92
CA PHE A 336 -15.80 -20.80 16.97
C PHE A 336 -15.35 -19.52 17.66
N SER A 337 -16.11 -19.01 18.63
CA SER A 337 -15.72 -17.83 19.42
C SER A 337 -14.43 -18.09 20.22
N ALA A 338 -14.29 -19.27 20.83
CA ALA A 338 -13.07 -19.66 21.53
C ALA A 338 -11.87 -19.79 20.58
N ALA A 339 -12.07 -20.35 19.38
CA ALA A 339 -11.03 -20.43 18.36
C ALA A 339 -10.62 -19.04 17.84
N ILE A 340 -11.57 -18.13 17.63
CA ILE A 340 -11.30 -16.73 17.27
C ILE A 340 -10.49 -16.05 18.39
N LEU A 341 -10.92 -16.17 19.64
CA LEU A 341 -10.18 -15.61 20.79
C LEU A 341 -8.76 -16.17 20.85
N PHE A 342 -8.58 -17.48 20.68
CA PHE A 342 -7.27 -18.12 20.65
C PHE A 342 -6.37 -17.55 19.54
N ILE A 343 -6.89 -17.42 18.31
CA ILE A 343 -6.15 -16.86 17.17
C ILE A 343 -5.75 -15.41 17.42
N LEU A 344 -6.66 -14.58 17.93
CA LEU A 344 -6.36 -13.19 18.24
C LEU A 344 -5.32 -13.07 19.36
N THR A 345 -5.43 -13.87 20.43
CA THR A 345 -4.45 -13.89 21.52
C THR A 345 -3.09 -14.39 21.04
N LEU A 346 -3.06 -15.41 20.16
CA LEU A 346 -1.83 -15.89 19.53
C LEU A 346 -1.18 -14.80 18.67
N SER A 347 -1.98 -14.07 17.90
CA SER A 347 -1.50 -12.93 17.12
C SER A 347 -0.93 -11.82 18.01
N LEU A 348 -1.60 -11.55 19.15
CA LEU A 348 -1.15 -10.55 20.11
C LEU A 348 0.16 -10.98 20.76
N PHE A 349 0.30 -12.26 21.10
CA PHE A 349 1.54 -12.84 21.60
C PHE A 349 2.68 -12.63 20.60
N PHE A 350 2.50 -12.99 19.32
CA PHE A 350 3.54 -12.80 18.29
C PHE A 350 3.88 -11.32 18.05
N LYS A 351 2.88 -10.42 18.08
CA LYS A 351 3.13 -8.98 18.02
C LYS A 351 3.98 -8.51 19.20
N THR A 352 3.71 -9.03 20.40
CA THR A 352 4.46 -8.66 21.60
C THR A 352 5.85 -9.27 21.70
N GLU A 353 6.05 -10.46 21.13
CA GLU A 353 7.37 -11.09 20.99
C GLU A 353 8.25 -10.29 20.03
N TYR A 354 7.66 -9.76 18.96
CA TYR A 354 8.40 -9.12 17.88
C TYR A 354 8.82 -7.67 18.16
N ASN A 355 7.92 -6.83 18.70
CA ASN A 355 8.15 -5.37 18.69
C ASN A 355 7.84 -4.65 20.01
N LYS A 356 6.63 -4.83 20.56
CA LYS A 356 6.15 -4.01 21.69
C LYS A 356 5.60 -4.84 22.84
N LYS A 357 5.95 -4.50 24.08
CA LYS A 357 5.35 -5.16 25.26
C LYS A 357 3.86 -4.84 25.36
N ILE A 358 3.09 -5.73 25.97
CA ILE A 358 1.64 -5.55 26.14
C ILE A 358 1.27 -4.24 26.88
N GLY A 359 2.08 -3.83 27.86
CA GLY A 359 1.89 -2.56 28.57
C GLY A 359 2.01 -1.33 27.66
N GLN A 360 2.97 -1.34 26.73
CA GLN A 360 3.13 -0.27 25.75
C GLN A 360 1.93 -0.22 24.79
N LEU A 361 1.47 -1.38 24.31
CA LEU A 361 0.27 -1.45 23.46
C LEU A 361 -0.97 -0.89 24.19
N TYR A 362 -1.09 -1.18 25.49
CA TYR A 362 -2.17 -0.64 26.31
C TYR A 362 -2.06 0.88 26.47
N GLU A 363 -0.89 1.41 26.82
CA GLU A 363 -0.66 2.84 27.00
C GLU A 363 -0.94 3.63 25.71
N GLU A 364 -0.38 3.18 24.59
CA GLU A 364 -0.60 3.83 23.29
C GLU A 364 -2.08 3.81 22.89
N ARG A 365 -2.81 2.73 23.20
CA ARG A 365 -4.21 2.56 22.77
C ARG A 365 -5.22 3.23 23.71
N PHE A 366 -4.99 3.20 25.02
CA PHE A 366 -5.97 3.64 26.02
C PHE A 366 -5.61 4.94 26.72
N CYS A 367 -4.33 5.32 26.75
CA CYS A 367 -3.88 6.53 27.45
C CYS A 367 -3.57 7.71 26.52
N ASN A 368 -3.36 7.47 25.22
CA ASN A 368 -2.85 8.49 24.29
C ASN A 368 -3.90 9.48 23.73
N THR A 369 -5.14 9.40 24.20
CA THR A 369 -6.24 10.24 23.66
C THR A 369 -5.98 11.75 23.83
N LYS A 370 -5.29 12.15 24.90
CA LYS A 370 -4.96 13.57 25.13
C LYS A 370 -4.04 14.11 24.03
N GLU A 371 -3.08 13.31 23.58
CA GLU A 371 -2.15 13.69 22.53
C GLU A 371 -2.86 13.83 21.18
N TYR A 372 -3.81 12.94 20.87
CA TYR A 372 -4.66 13.09 19.67
C TYR A 372 -5.36 14.45 19.63
N PHE A 373 -6.04 14.84 20.71
CA PHE A 373 -6.75 16.12 20.76
C PHE A 373 -5.82 17.33 20.78
N LYS A 374 -4.63 17.19 21.37
CA LYS A 374 -3.59 18.21 21.33
C LYS A 374 -3.09 18.43 19.89
N GLN A 375 -2.74 17.36 19.19
CA GLN A 375 -2.33 17.44 17.78
C GLN A 375 -3.43 18.03 16.89
N PHE A 376 -4.70 17.66 17.13
CA PHE A 376 -5.83 18.24 16.41
C PHE A 376 -5.97 19.75 16.66
N SER A 377 -5.84 20.21 17.92
CA SER A 377 -6.03 21.61 18.27
C SER A 377 -4.86 22.49 17.79
N GLU A 378 -3.63 21.99 17.92
CA GLU A 378 -2.39 22.68 17.53
C GLU A 378 -2.16 22.66 16.01
N ASN A 379 -2.75 21.71 15.29
CA ASN A 379 -2.59 21.64 13.84
C ASN A 379 -3.20 22.85 13.12
N LYS A 380 -2.38 23.48 12.28
CA LYS A 380 -2.77 24.49 11.30
C LYS A 380 -2.66 23.90 9.89
N ILE A 381 -3.48 24.42 8.97
CA ILE A 381 -3.29 24.23 7.53
C ILE A 381 -1.88 24.77 7.25
N ASP A 382 -0.97 23.92 6.76
CA ASP A 382 0.50 24.12 6.68
C ASP A 382 1.30 23.80 7.93
N SER A 383 1.00 22.68 8.59
CA SER A 383 1.86 22.12 9.64
C SER A 383 3.21 21.57 9.13
N HIS A 384 3.52 21.74 7.84
CA HIS A 384 4.83 21.40 7.33
C HIS A 384 5.83 22.49 7.74
N HIS A 385 6.74 22.12 8.62
CA HIS A 385 7.84 22.98 9.02
C HIS A 385 9.05 22.63 8.17
N PHE A 386 9.29 23.45 7.14
CA PHE A 386 10.51 23.38 6.36
C PHE A 386 11.72 23.48 7.30
N ALA A 387 12.66 22.55 7.16
CA ALA A 387 13.89 22.53 7.94
C ALA A 387 15.10 22.73 7.00
N PRO A 388 15.32 23.97 6.52
CA PRO A 388 16.37 24.24 5.54
C PRO A 388 17.77 23.86 6.04
N ASP A 389 17.99 23.89 7.36
CA ASP A 389 19.25 23.52 7.99
C ASP A 389 19.51 21.99 7.98
N LYS A 390 18.45 21.17 7.92
CA LYS A 390 18.56 19.70 7.94
C LYS A 390 18.82 19.13 6.56
N ARG A 391 18.27 19.73 5.51
CA ARG A 391 18.31 19.21 4.13
C ARG A 391 18.91 20.24 3.18
N TYR A 392 20.01 20.87 3.54
CA TYR A 392 20.52 22.05 2.81
C TYR A 392 21.14 21.70 1.45
N ILE A 393 20.95 22.58 0.47
CA ILE A 393 21.74 22.63 -0.78
C ILE A 393 22.71 23.82 -0.71
N PRO A 394 24.01 23.68 -1.05
CA PRO A 394 24.94 24.79 -1.03
C PRO A 394 24.46 25.99 -1.87
N ALA A 395 24.66 27.21 -1.37
CA ALA A 395 24.18 28.43 -2.05
C ALA A 395 24.72 28.58 -3.49
N SER A 396 25.95 28.11 -3.76
CA SER A 396 26.52 28.08 -5.11
C SER A 396 25.69 27.22 -6.08
N ILE A 397 25.16 26.10 -5.60
CA ILE A 397 24.30 25.19 -6.37
C ILE A 397 22.90 25.79 -6.53
N LEU A 398 22.32 26.34 -5.46
CA LEU A 398 21.03 27.05 -5.52
C LEU A 398 21.07 28.20 -6.54
N ASN A 399 22.12 29.02 -6.53
CA ASN A 399 22.28 30.13 -7.47
C ASN A 399 22.42 29.66 -8.93
N LYS A 400 23.03 28.49 -9.17
CA LYS A 400 23.13 27.88 -10.52
C LYS A 400 21.76 27.40 -11.02
N ILE A 401 20.96 26.83 -10.12
CA ILE A 401 19.61 26.32 -10.44
C ILE A 401 18.65 27.49 -10.67
N GLY A 402 18.60 28.46 -9.75
CA GLY A 402 17.62 29.55 -9.75
C GLY A 402 16.18 29.02 -9.74
N ASP A 403 15.29 29.67 -10.50
CA ASP A 403 13.87 29.27 -10.60
C ASP A 403 13.60 28.19 -11.68
N LYS A 404 14.67 27.58 -12.22
CA LYS A 404 14.57 26.62 -13.33
C LYS A 404 14.02 25.28 -12.86
N SER A 405 13.34 24.58 -13.77
CA SER A 405 12.75 23.28 -13.47
C SER A 405 13.80 22.24 -13.11
N ILE A 406 13.52 21.45 -12.07
CA ILE A 406 14.44 20.46 -11.54
C ILE A 406 13.75 19.13 -11.21
N ASP A 407 14.44 18.02 -11.45
CA ASP A 407 14.08 16.68 -11.00
C ASP A 407 15.22 16.07 -10.17
N ILE A 408 14.94 14.99 -9.43
CA ILE A 408 15.92 14.29 -8.60
C ILE A 408 15.89 12.79 -8.85
N PHE A 409 17.08 12.19 -8.82
CA PHE A 409 17.28 10.76 -8.87
C PHE A 409 18.06 10.31 -7.63
N PRO A 410 17.76 9.12 -7.09
CA PRO A 410 16.74 8.16 -7.57
C PRO A 410 15.34 8.33 -6.96
N TRP A 411 15.20 8.96 -5.78
CA TRP A 411 13.90 9.10 -5.08
C TRP A 411 13.74 10.34 -4.21
N ASP A 412 14.79 11.13 -4.02
CA ASP A 412 14.96 11.99 -2.85
C ASP A 412 14.23 13.35 -2.96
N SER A 413 12.96 13.33 -3.35
CA SER A 413 12.14 14.52 -3.60
C SER A 413 11.93 15.40 -2.36
N GLU A 414 12.03 14.83 -1.16
CA GLU A 414 12.12 15.60 0.10
C GLU A 414 13.21 16.67 -0.01
N TYR A 415 14.38 16.35 -0.58
CA TYR A 415 15.49 17.28 -0.74
C TYR A 415 15.13 18.50 -1.60
N ILE A 416 14.40 18.29 -2.70
CA ILE A 416 13.94 19.39 -3.56
C ILE A 416 12.88 20.24 -2.85
N ILE A 417 11.93 19.57 -2.18
CA ILE A 417 10.81 20.20 -1.48
C ILE A 417 11.29 21.09 -0.33
N GLU A 418 12.21 20.59 0.50
CA GLU A 418 12.77 21.34 1.64
C GLU A 418 13.54 22.59 1.22
N ASN A 419 14.13 22.58 0.02
CA ASN A 419 14.82 23.73 -0.57
C ASN A 419 13.91 24.59 -1.46
N GLN A 420 12.60 24.30 -1.51
CA GLN A 420 11.60 25.08 -2.24
C GLN A 420 11.93 25.30 -3.72
N LEU A 421 12.57 24.32 -4.36
CA LEU A 421 12.93 24.41 -5.76
C LEU A 421 11.72 24.12 -6.67
N ASN A 422 11.81 24.54 -7.93
CA ASN A 422 10.77 24.31 -8.95
C ASN A 422 10.73 22.83 -9.41
N TYR A 423 10.12 21.98 -8.57
CA TYR A 423 10.09 20.53 -8.76
C TYR A 423 9.21 20.14 -9.94
N THR A 424 9.81 19.52 -10.95
CA THR A 424 9.12 19.02 -12.16
C THR A 424 9.51 17.56 -12.41
N PRO A 425 9.03 16.61 -11.59
CA PRO A 425 9.42 15.22 -11.72
C PRO A 425 8.77 14.52 -12.91
N ARG A 426 9.39 13.40 -13.28
CA ARG A 426 8.78 12.38 -14.11
C ARG A 426 7.56 11.70 -13.43
N PRO A 427 6.60 11.16 -14.19
CA PRO A 427 5.40 10.55 -13.62
C PRO A 427 5.64 9.47 -12.57
N VAL A 428 6.58 8.55 -12.82
CA VAL A 428 7.08 7.59 -11.83
C VAL A 428 8.32 8.16 -11.18
N PHE A 429 8.11 9.03 -10.19
CA PHE A 429 9.15 9.85 -9.55
C PHE A 429 10.10 9.07 -8.60
N GLN A 430 9.78 7.81 -8.30
CA GLN A 430 10.59 6.89 -7.49
C GLN A 430 11.24 5.86 -8.41
N SER A 431 12.53 5.98 -8.72
CA SER A 431 13.22 5.10 -9.69
C SER A 431 13.01 3.63 -9.40
N PHE A 432 12.99 3.24 -8.11
CA PHE A 432 12.82 1.84 -7.72
C PHE A 432 11.49 1.21 -8.14
N THR A 433 10.50 2.03 -8.49
CA THR A 433 9.15 1.59 -8.90
C THR A 433 8.96 1.52 -10.41
N ALA A 434 9.90 2.04 -11.21
CA ALA A 434 9.83 2.09 -12.67
C ALA A 434 10.25 0.76 -13.34
N TYR A 435 9.78 -0.37 -12.81
CA TYR A 435 10.29 -1.70 -13.17
C TYR A 435 9.58 -2.40 -14.33
N THR A 436 8.54 -1.82 -14.94
CA THR A 436 7.93 -2.40 -16.15
C THR A 436 8.23 -1.56 -17.38
N PRO A 437 8.20 -2.16 -18.61
CA PRO A 437 8.41 -1.41 -19.84
C PRO A 437 7.46 -0.22 -20.01
N TYR A 438 6.21 -0.34 -19.53
CA TYR A 438 5.25 0.77 -19.56
C TYR A 438 5.66 1.91 -18.64
N LEU A 439 6.05 1.60 -17.39
CA LEU A 439 6.45 2.61 -16.40
C LEU A 439 7.73 3.36 -16.81
N GLN A 440 8.72 2.66 -17.37
CA GLN A 440 9.89 3.35 -17.94
C GLN A 440 9.53 4.20 -19.16
N LYS A 441 8.59 3.73 -20.00
CA LYS A 441 8.16 4.45 -21.20
C LYS A 441 7.49 5.78 -20.85
N ILE A 442 6.59 5.83 -19.87
CA ILE A 442 5.93 7.10 -19.52
C ILE A 442 6.92 8.13 -18.96
N ASN A 443 7.95 7.70 -18.22
CA ASN A 443 9.04 8.57 -17.77
C ASN A 443 9.90 9.06 -18.94
N TYR A 444 10.26 8.18 -19.87
CA TYR A 444 11.00 8.55 -21.07
C TYR A 444 10.23 9.51 -21.98
N ASP A 445 8.93 9.26 -22.21
CA ASP A 445 8.07 10.13 -23.02
C ASP A 445 7.94 11.52 -22.40
N PHE A 446 7.85 11.59 -21.06
CA PHE A 446 7.92 12.85 -20.31
C PHE A 446 9.24 13.59 -20.57
N TYR A 447 10.38 12.92 -20.46
CA TYR A 447 11.70 13.54 -20.69
C TYR A 447 11.92 13.99 -22.15
N ASN A 448 11.33 13.32 -23.14
CA ASN A 448 11.40 13.80 -24.52
C ASN A 448 10.60 15.09 -24.75
N SER A 449 9.51 15.28 -24.00
CA SER A 449 8.57 16.38 -24.23
C SER A 449 8.81 17.57 -23.29
N ASN A 450 9.11 17.29 -22.03
CA ASN A 450 9.08 18.23 -20.91
C ASN A 450 10.29 18.07 -19.96
N ALA A 451 11.44 17.61 -20.47
CA ALA A 451 12.63 17.41 -19.64
C ALA A 451 13.00 18.63 -18.78
N PRO A 452 13.25 18.45 -17.47
CA PRO A 452 13.64 19.53 -16.55
C PRO A 452 14.98 20.14 -16.96
N GLU A 453 15.21 21.42 -16.65
CA GLU A 453 16.47 22.09 -16.98
C GLU A 453 17.65 21.52 -16.20
N TYR A 454 17.42 21.17 -14.92
CA TYR A 454 18.42 20.56 -14.05
C TYR A 454 17.97 19.20 -13.50
N ILE A 455 18.94 18.37 -13.17
CA ILE A 455 18.76 17.15 -12.38
C ILE A 455 19.76 17.15 -11.23
N ILE A 456 19.32 16.88 -10.02
CA ILE A 456 20.21 16.40 -8.95
C ILE A 456 20.26 14.88 -9.06
N TYR A 457 21.44 14.35 -9.33
CA TYR A 457 21.65 12.92 -9.53
C TYR A 457 22.51 12.36 -8.41
N ASP A 458 21.95 11.38 -7.69
CA ASP A 458 22.66 10.57 -6.71
C ASP A 458 22.76 9.13 -7.24
N PHE A 459 23.96 8.55 -7.23
CA PHE A 459 24.17 7.21 -7.79
C PHE A 459 23.87 6.14 -6.75
N ASP A 460 22.59 5.83 -6.58
CA ASP A 460 22.15 4.90 -5.54
C ASP A 460 20.92 4.06 -5.95
N ALA A 461 20.73 2.93 -5.26
CA ALA A 461 19.64 1.99 -5.46
C ALA A 461 19.29 1.24 -4.16
N ILE A 462 18.02 0.87 -4.01
CA ILE A 462 17.62 -0.03 -2.91
C ILE A 462 17.92 -1.50 -3.23
N ASP A 463 17.98 -2.32 -2.18
CA ASP A 463 18.02 -3.78 -2.23
C ASP A 463 19.17 -4.37 -3.06
N ASN A 464 20.34 -3.71 -3.08
CA ASN A 464 21.53 -4.09 -3.86
C ASN A 464 21.25 -4.25 -5.37
N ARG A 465 20.38 -3.40 -5.92
CA ARG A 465 20.18 -3.30 -7.37
C ARG A 465 21.23 -2.38 -8.00
N CYS A 466 21.38 -2.46 -9.32
CA CYS A 466 22.23 -1.53 -10.04
C CYS A 466 21.46 -0.22 -10.25
N ALA A 467 21.94 0.90 -9.67
CA ALA A 467 21.32 2.22 -9.77
C ALA A 467 21.01 2.65 -11.21
N PHE A 468 21.91 2.33 -12.14
CA PHE A 468 21.70 2.64 -13.55
C PHE A 468 20.54 1.86 -14.18
N ASN A 469 20.21 0.67 -13.66
CA ASN A 469 19.21 -0.23 -14.25
C ASN A 469 17.80 -0.03 -13.70
N ASP A 470 17.62 0.66 -12.57
CA ASP A 470 16.29 0.98 -12.05
C ASP A 470 15.45 1.78 -13.06
N GLU A 471 16.11 2.61 -13.88
CA GLU A 471 15.51 3.36 -14.99
C GLU A 471 16.43 3.40 -16.23
N SER A 472 16.85 2.24 -16.73
CA SER A 472 17.89 2.14 -17.77
C SER A 472 17.63 3.01 -19.00
N MET A 473 16.40 3.04 -19.51
CA MET A 473 16.07 3.81 -20.70
C MET A 473 16.20 5.32 -20.45
N LEU A 474 15.81 5.79 -19.26
CA LEU A 474 15.91 7.19 -18.90
C LEU A 474 17.35 7.58 -18.56
N ASN A 475 18.10 6.71 -17.89
CA ASN A 475 19.51 6.95 -17.60
C ASN A 475 20.36 7.04 -18.88
N MET A 476 20.04 6.25 -19.90
CA MET A 476 20.64 6.40 -21.24
C MET A 476 20.28 7.75 -21.89
N PHE A 477 19.05 8.24 -21.70
CA PHE A 477 18.63 9.54 -22.18
C PHE A 477 19.40 10.67 -21.46
N ILE A 478 19.58 10.55 -20.15
CA ILE A 478 20.32 11.52 -19.32
C ILE A 478 21.77 11.61 -19.80
N ILE A 479 22.47 10.49 -19.96
CA ILE A 479 23.85 10.47 -20.49
C ILE A 479 23.96 11.21 -21.83
N LYS A 480 22.99 11.01 -22.73
CA LYS A 480 23.02 11.61 -24.05
C LYS A 480 22.74 13.11 -24.01
N ASN A 481 21.77 13.53 -23.20
CA ASN A 481 21.13 14.85 -23.31
C ASN A 481 21.43 15.81 -22.16
N TYR A 482 22.13 15.36 -21.12
CA TYR A 482 22.59 16.21 -20.02
C TYR A 482 24.12 16.24 -19.95
N GLU A 483 24.65 17.27 -19.32
CA GLU A 483 26.08 17.45 -19.03
C GLU A 483 26.28 17.78 -17.55
N LEU A 484 27.45 17.42 -17.01
CA LEU A 484 27.80 17.70 -15.62
C LEU A 484 28.05 19.21 -15.46
N ALA A 485 27.19 19.88 -14.69
CA ALA A 485 27.30 21.30 -14.41
C ALA A 485 28.03 21.60 -13.10
N ASP A 486 27.92 20.70 -12.12
CA ASP A 486 28.68 20.74 -10.87
C ASP A 486 28.65 19.39 -10.14
N THR A 487 29.51 19.25 -9.14
CA THR A 487 29.46 18.20 -8.12
C THR A 487 29.50 18.84 -6.75
N PHE A 488 28.69 18.36 -5.83
CA PHE A 488 28.66 18.91 -4.48
C PHE A 488 28.43 17.80 -3.45
N THR A 489 28.89 18.06 -2.23
CA THR A 489 28.60 17.20 -1.08
C THR A 489 27.59 17.91 -0.19
N SER A 490 26.50 17.22 0.13
CA SER A 490 25.58 17.64 1.19
C SER A 490 24.97 16.43 1.88
N ASN A 491 24.68 16.56 3.17
CA ASN A 491 24.16 15.49 4.02
C ASN A 491 24.99 14.20 3.89
N GLU A 492 26.33 14.32 3.90
CA GLU A 492 27.30 13.23 3.76
C GLU A 492 27.29 12.49 2.41
N ARG A 493 26.61 13.05 1.40
CA ARG A 493 26.45 12.42 0.09
C ARG A 493 27.01 13.27 -1.02
N ILE A 494 27.76 12.64 -1.93
CA ILE A 494 28.24 13.28 -3.15
C ILE A 494 27.13 13.19 -4.20
N ARG A 495 26.76 14.34 -4.76
CA ARG A 495 25.72 14.45 -5.78
C ARG A 495 26.23 15.21 -6.98
N ALA A 496 25.69 14.87 -8.15
CA ALA A 496 25.93 15.59 -9.39
C ALA A 496 24.78 16.54 -9.69
N LEU A 497 25.09 17.78 -10.06
CA LEU A 497 24.14 18.67 -10.73
C LEU A 497 24.33 18.50 -12.23
N LEU A 498 23.31 17.98 -12.91
CA LEU A 498 23.31 17.81 -14.35
C LEU A 498 22.47 18.91 -14.98
N LYS A 499 22.96 19.50 -16.08
CA LYS A 499 22.23 20.51 -16.87
C LYS A 499 21.83 19.94 -18.22
N LYS A 500 20.61 20.23 -18.63
CA LYS A 500 20.07 19.86 -19.94
C LYS A 500 20.84 20.57 -21.05
N LYS A 501 21.27 19.83 -22.07
CA LYS A 501 21.88 20.38 -23.29
C LYS A 501 20.83 21.13 -24.12
N ASN A 502 21.28 22.11 -24.90
CA ASN A 502 20.39 22.93 -25.75
C ASN A 502 19.61 22.10 -26.79
N ILE A 503 20.19 20.99 -27.26
CA ILE A 503 19.57 20.12 -28.27
C ILE A 503 19.34 18.74 -27.65
N ILE A 504 18.07 18.41 -27.43
CA ILE A 504 17.64 17.07 -27.02
C ILE A 504 17.62 16.15 -28.24
N LYS A 505 18.23 14.98 -28.12
CA LYS A 505 18.23 13.92 -29.12
C LYS A 505 17.55 12.68 -28.54
N PRO A 506 16.40 12.24 -29.09
CA PRO A 506 15.77 10.98 -28.70
C PRO A 506 16.74 9.80 -28.79
N LEU A 507 16.50 8.76 -28.00
CA LEU A 507 17.24 7.51 -28.10
C LEU A 507 16.81 6.75 -29.35
N ILE A 508 17.80 6.19 -30.05
CA ILE A 508 17.59 5.30 -31.19
C ILE A 508 18.25 3.98 -30.82
N PHE A 509 17.45 2.94 -30.64
CA PHE A 509 17.92 1.60 -30.35
C PHE A 509 18.02 0.81 -31.64
N ASN A 510 19.24 0.61 -32.14
CA ASN A 510 19.51 -0.26 -33.28
C ASN A 510 19.74 -1.68 -32.77
N LYS A 511 18.90 -2.63 -33.19
CA LYS A 511 19.05 -4.03 -32.80
C LYS A 511 20.26 -4.64 -33.52
N ILE A 512 21.34 -4.90 -32.78
CA ILE A 512 22.59 -5.46 -33.31
C ILE A 512 22.50 -7.01 -33.39
N GLY A 513 21.69 -7.63 -32.53
CA GLY A 513 21.48 -9.08 -32.54
C GLY A 513 20.45 -9.53 -31.52
N GLU A 514 20.14 -10.83 -31.55
CA GLU A 514 19.31 -11.51 -30.54
C GLU A 514 19.86 -12.93 -30.36
N LYS A 515 19.96 -13.38 -29.11
CA LYS A 515 20.40 -14.73 -28.78
C LYS A 515 19.54 -15.28 -27.65
N LYS A 516 19.27 -16.58 -27.72
CA LYS A 516 18.63 -17.33 -26.65
C LYS A 516 19.72 -18.12 -25.92
N ILE A 517 19.82 -17.93 -24.61
CA ILE A 517 20.81 -18.57 -23.75
C ILE A 517 20.13 -19.25 -22.56
N GLN A 518 20.82 -20.14 -21.86
CA GLN A 518 20.34 -20.59 -20.56
C GLN A 518 20.63 -19.50 -19.52
N LEU A 519 19.81 -19.44 -18.46
CA LEU A 519 19.89 -18.37 -17.45
C LEU A 519 21.24 -18.31 -16.72
N THR A 520 21.95 -19.44 -16.64
CA THR A 520 23.25 -19.58 -15.98
C THR A 520 24.44 -19.38 -16.92
N ASP A 521 24.19 -19.24 -18.22
CA ASP A 521 25.25 -19.01 -19.19
C ASP A 521 25.73 -17.55 -19.09
N GLU A 522 26.99 -17.32 -19.47
CA GLU A 522 27.47 -15.96 -19.68
C GLU A 522 26.64 -15.27 -20.76
N ILE A 523 26.28 -14.00 -20.54
CA ILE A 523 25.53 -13.21 -21.52
C ILE A 523 26.52 -12.79 -22.61
N PRO A 524 26.44 -13.33 -23.84
CA PRO A 524 27.41 -13.02 -24.88
C PRO A 524 27.23 -11.57 -25.32
N THR A 525 28.23 -10.73 -25.08
CA THR A 525 28.23 -9.36 -25.61
C THR A 525 28.57 -9.40 -27.10
N VAL A 526 27.77 -8.70 -27.91
CA VAL A 526 28.10 -8.50 -29.32
C VAL A 526 28.94 -7.24 -29.41
N ALA A 527 30.09 -7.28 -30.09
CA ALA A 527 30.95 -6.10 -30.20
C ALA A 527 30.15 -4.87 -30.67
N GLY A 528 30.26 -3.77 -29.93
CA GLY A 528 29.47 -2.55 -30.14
C GLY A 528 28.12 -2.49 -29.41
N SER A 529 27.71 -3.52 -28.67
CA SER A 529 26.51 -3.47 -27.83
C SER A 529 26.75 -2.62 -26.58
N ASN A 530 25.92 -1.59 -26.38
CA ASN A 530 25.94 -0.71 -25.21
C ASN A 530 24.61 -0.74 -24.42
N TYR A 531 23.65 -1.56 -24.84
CA TYR A 531 22.36 -1.75 -24.20
C TYR A 531 21.83 -3.15 -24.52
N ILE A 532 21.36 -3.88 -23.51
CA ILE A 532 20.89 -5.26 -23.63
C ILE A 532 19.52 -5.35 -22.96
N ARG A 533 18.55 -5.98 -23.62
CA ARG A 533 17.27 -6.36 -23.01
C ARG A 533 17.21 -7.87 -22.90
N ILE A 534 16.72 -8.39 -21.77
CA ILE A 534 16.65 -9.83 -21.50
C ILE A 534 15.21 -10.19 -21.09
N ASP A 535 14.56 -11.10 -21.84
CA ASP A 535 13.24 -11.64 -21.50
C ASP A 535 13.39 -12.98 -20.75
N VAL A 536 13.21 -12.95 -19.43
CA VAL A 536 13.25 -14.14 -18.58
C VAL A 536 11.83 -14.59 -18.23
N LYS A 537 11.53 -15.89 -18.40
CA LYS A 537 10.21 -16.44 -18.08
C LYS A 537 10.30 -17.54 -17.03
N LEU A 538 9.45 -17.43 -16.00
CA LEU A 538 9.27 -18.51 -15.03
C LEU A 538 8.60 -19.72 -15.70
N ASN A 539 9.20 -20.90 -15.52
CA ASN A 539 8.54 -22.17 -15.83
C ASN A 539 7.41 -22.45 -14.81
N SER A 540 6.61 -23.50 -15.04
CA SER A 540 5.47 -23.83 -14.17
C SER A 540 5.86 -24.06 -12.70
N LYS A 541 7.04 -24.62 -12.43
CA LYS A 541 7.57 -24.79 -11.07
C LYS A 541 7.87 -23.43 -10.43
N GLY A 542 8.55 -22.53 -11.16
CA GLY A 542 8.86 -21.17 -10.72
C GLY A 542 7.60 -20.35 -10.42
N LYS A 543 6.58 -20.43 -11.27
CA LYS A 543 5.28 -19.78 -11.02
C LYS A 543 4.61 -20.29 -9.74
N SER A 544 4.67 -21.61 -9.51
CA SER A 544 4.09 -22.24 -8.33
C SER A 544 4.80 -21.84 -7.03
N VAL A 545 6.13 -21.70 -7.07
CA VAL A 545 6.94 -21.20 -5.95
C VAL A 545 6.64 -19.73 -5.68
N ALA A 546 6.63 -18.89 -6.73
CA ALA A 546 6.34 -17.47 -6.62
C ALA A 546 4.96 -17.17 -6.02
N PHE A 547 3.96 -18.03 -6.29
CA PHE A 547 2.62 -17.89 -5.70
C PHE A 547 2.57 -18.27 -4.21
N ARG A 548 3.32 -19.29 -3.78
CA ARG A 548 3.27 -19.79 -2.39
C ARG A 548 4.17 -19.02 -1.42
N LEU A 549 5.31 -18.56 -1.93
CA LEU A 549 6.41 -17.96 -1.18
C LEU A 549 6.86 -16.67 -1.89
N ARG A 550 8.14 -16.57 -2.23
CA ARG A 550 8.76 -15.50 -3.00
C ARG A 550 9.09 -16.00 -4.41
N PRO A 551 9.15 -15.12 -5.43
CA PRO A 551 9.72 -15.50 -6.71
C PRO A 551 11.17 -15.96 -6.52
N PRO A 552 11.68 -16.86 -7.38
CA PRO A 552 13.10 -17.19 -7.37
C PRO A 552 13.91 -15.93 -7.68
N GLY A 553 14.90 -15.64 -6.84
CA GLY A 553 15.76 -14.47 -7.02
C GLY A 553 16.63 -14.60 -8.27
N ILE A 554 16.87 -13.46 -8.92
CA ILE A 554 17.76 -13.36 -10.08
C ILE A 554 18.80 -12.31 -9.77
N ASN A 555 20.07 -12.66 -9.97
CA ASN A 555 21.18 -11.72 -9.89
C ASN A 555 21.87 -11.65 -11.26
N ILE A 556 22.47 -10.51 -11.54
CA ILE A 556 23.32 -10.29 -12.70
C ILE A 556 24.73 -9.94 -12.21
N SER A 557 25.74 -10.62 -12.78
CA SER A 557 27.14 -10.36 -12.49
C SER A 557 27.76 -9.55 -13.61
N PHE A 558 28.41 -8.45 -13.28
CA PHE A 558 29.21 -7.66 -14.20
C PHE A 558 30.70 -7.90 -13.92
N THR A 559 31.43 -8.32 -14.95
CA THR A 559 32.88 -8.52 -14.91
C THR A 559 33.53 -7.42 -15.74
N ALA A 560 34.18 -6.46 -15.07
CA ALA A 560 34.98 -5.45 -15.75
C ALA A 560 36.40 -6.02 -16.02
N PRO A 561 37.13 -5.52 -17.04
CA PRO A 561 38.44 -6.05 -17.41
C PRO A 561 39.48 -6.07 -16.28
N ASN A 562 39.36 -5.17 -15.29
CA ASN A 562 40.35 -4.94 -14.22
C ASN A 562 39.74 -4.96 -12.80
N GLU A 563 38.49 -5.39 -12.58
CA GLU A 563 37.83 -5.33 -11.26
C GLU A 563 37.25 -6.67 -10.79
N HIS A 564 36.91 -6.71 -9.50
CA HIS A 564 36.08 -7.75 -8.89
C HIS A 564 34.70 -7.84 -9.56
N ASN A 565 34.17 -9.07 -9.68
CA ASN A 565 32.80 -9.32 -10.13
C ASN A 565 31.81 -8.58 -9.23
N ARG A 566 31.02 -7.66 -9.80
CA ARG A 566 29.93 -6.98 -9.08
C ARG A 566 28.62 -7.72 -9.34
N ILE A 567 27.97 -8.15 -8.28
CA ILE A 567 26.71 -8.89 -8.35
C ILE A 567 25.58 -8.00 -7.87
N TYR A 568 24.64 -7.72 -8.76
CA TYR A 568 23.44 -6.94 -8.45
C TYR A 568 22.21 -7.81 -8.52
N ARG A 569 21.25 -7.49 -7.66
CA ARG A 569 19.91 -8.03 -7.74
C ARG A 569 19.17 -7.46 -8.95
N THR A 570 18.35 -8.29 -9.60
CA THR A 570 17.47 -7.87 -10.69
C THR A 570 16.15 -8.66 -10.69
N SER A 571 15.31 -8.44 -11.70
CA SER A 571 14.06 -9.17 -11.90
C SER A 571 13.76 -9.37 -13.40
N PRO A 572 12.88 -10.32 -13.76
CA PRO A 572 12.43 -10.47 -15.15
C PRO A 572 11.85 -9.20 -15.76
N GLU A 573 11.09 -8.41 -15.00
CA GLU A 573 10.47 -7.19 -15.52
C GLU A 573 11.49 -6.06 -15.71
N LEU A 574 12.44 -5.90 -14.79
CA LEU A 574 13.55 -4.94 -14.93
C LEU A 574 14.39 -5.24 -16.18
N LEU A 575 14.84 -6.49 -16.33
CA LEU A 575 15.61 -6.95 -17.48
C LEU A 575 14.88 -6.78 -18.82
N LYS A 576 13.54 -6.89 -18.79
CA LYS A 576 12.70 -6.74 -19.97
C LYS A 576 12.47 -5.28 -20.34
N ALA A 577 12.38 -4.41 -19.34
CA ALA A 577 12.37 -2.96 -19.54
C ALA A 577 13.73 -2.48 -20.11
N GLY A 578 14.79 -3.14 -19.66
CA GLY A 578 16.15 -3.13 -20.19
C GLY A 578 17.13 -3.15 -19.05
#